data_AF-A9KLP2-F1
#
_entry.id   AF-A9KLP2-F1
#
_cell.length_a   1.000
_cell.length_b   1.000
_cell.length_c   1.000
_cell.angle_alpha   90.00
_cell.angle_beta   90.00
_cell.angle_gamma   90.00
#
_symmetry.space_group_name_H-M   'P 1'
#
loop_
_entity.id
_entity.type
_entity.pdbx_description
1 polymer ?
#
loop_
_entity_poly.entity_id
_entity_poly.type
_entity_poly.pdbx_seq_one_letter_code
_entity_poly.pdbx_strand_id
1 'polypeptide(L)'
;MKSRSIAKNGIFIAFSIMLLIASVFLLIKYPDAKGMLQTLPFILIGIGSGILGTNIGIVVQQHIFKKNPNAHKKFKIEENDERNIQLNQYSKAKAYDATIYLYSALMLYFALIGAKLILLLPLVGCYLISIVIRMYHLYQCQKKM
;
A
#
# COMPACT_ATOMS: atom_id res chain seq x y z
N MET A 1 17.27 5.64 21.15
CA MET A 1 16.02 6.13 20.50
C MET A 1 15.18 5.06 19.77
N LYS A 2 15.59 3.77 19.69
CA LYS A 2 14.98 2.74 18.81
C LYS A 2 13.68 2.05 19.33
N SER A 3 13.41 2.10 20.65
CA SER A 3 12.26 1.40 21.28
C SER A 3 10.92 2.09 21.04
N ARG A 4 10.87 3.44 21.05
CA ARG A 4 9.63 4.22 20.84
C ARG A 4 9.01 4.01 19.45
N SER A 5 9.79 3.65 18.42
CA SER A 5 9.27 3.37 17.08
C SER A 5 8.53 2.02 17.02
N ILE A 6 9.03 1.00 17.73
CA ILE A 6 8.42 -0.34 17.73
C ILE A 6 7.08 -0.30 18.47
N ALA A 7 7.02 0.38 19.61
CA ALA A 7 5.78 0.54 20.35
C ALA A 7 4.72 1.29 19.52
N LYS A 8 5.12 2.35 18.81
CA LYS A 8 4.22 3.09 17.89
C LYS A 8 3.72 2.20 16.75
N ASN A 9 4.60 1.47 16.08
CA ASN A 9 4.20 0.58 14.98
C ASN A 9 3.33 -0.59 15.48
N GLY A 10 3.60 -1.10 16.69
CA GLY A 10 2.77 -2.09 17.36
C GLY A 10 1.35 -1.59 17.64
N ILE A 11 1.21 -0.33 18.07
CA ILE A 11 -0.10 0.32 18.24
C ILE A 11 -0.84 0.42 16.89
N PHE A 12 -0.15 0.83 15.82
CA PHE A 12 -0.76 0.87 14.49
C PHE A 12 -1.17 -0.52 13.98
N ILE A 13 -0.39 -1.56 14.27
CA ILE A 13 -0.76 -2.94 13.95
C ILE A 13 -2.00 -3.35 14.74
N ALA A 14 -2.02 -3.14 16.06
CA ALA A 14 -3.17 -3.46 16.90
C ALA A 14 -4.44 -2.72 16.44
N PHE A 15 -4.32 -1.44 16.12
CA PHE A 15 -5.40 -0.64 15.55
C PHE A 15 -5.88 -1.20 14.20
N SER A 16 -4.97 -1.59 13.31
CA SER A 16 -5.33 -2.19 12.02
C SER A 16 -6.05 -3.53 12.17
N ILE A 17 -5.63 -4.38 13.12
CA ILE A 17 -6.30 -5.65 13.44
C ILE A 17 -7.70 -5.37 14.00
N MET A 18 -7.84 -4.38 14.89
CA MET A 18 -9.14 -3.97 15.42
C MET A 18 -10.10 -3.52 14.30
N LEU A 19 -9.62 -2.74 13.32
CA LEU A 19 -10.42 -2.34 12.16
C LEU A 19 -10.85 -3.54 11.30
N LEU A 20 -9.95 -4.50 11.08
CA LEU A 20 -10.27 -5.73 10.35
C LEU A 20 -11.31 -6.59 11.09
N ILE A 21 -11.15 -6.77 12.41
CA ILE A 21 -12.13 -7.51 13.22
C ILE A 21 -13.49 -6.81 13.21
N ALA A 22 -13.52 -5.48 13.39
CA ALA A 22 -14.75 -4.70 13.33
C ALA A 22 -15.43 -4.81 11.95
N SER A 23 -14.65 -4.83 10.86
CA SER A 23 -15.19 -5.00 9.51
C SER A 23 -15.84 -6.37 9.31
N VAL A 24 -15.19 -7.46 9.76
CA VAL A 24 -15.74 -8.82 9.68
C VAL A 24 -16.99 -8.94 10.56
N PHE A 25 -16.95 -8.37 11.76
CA PHE A 25 -18.11 -8.33 12.66
C PHE A 25 -19.31 -7.64 12.00
N LEU A 26 -19.11 -6.48 11.37
CA LEU A 26 -20.18 -5.76 10.66
C LEU A 26 -20.75 -6.57 9.49
N LEU A 27 -19.91 -7.26 8.71
CA LEU A 27 -20.36 -8.13 7.61
C LEU A 27 -21.23 -9.29 8.11
N ILE A 28 -20.91 -9.88 9.27
CA ILE A 28 -21.67 -11.00 9.84
C ILE A 28 -22.97 -10.52 10.50
N LYS A 29 -22.93 -9.42 11.26
CA LYS A 29 -24.08 -8.91 12.04
C LYS A 29 -25.14 -8.23 11.18
N TYR A 30 -24.75 -7.62 10.06
CA TYR A 30 -25.64 -6.83 9.21
C TYR A 30 -25.49 -7.19 7.73
N PRO A 31 -25.80 -8.44 7.33
CA PRO A 31 -25.64 -8.90 5.95
C PRO A 31 -26.55 -8.15 4.96
N ASP A 32 -27.75 -7.73 5.41
CA ASP A 32 -28.75 -7.02 4.59
C ASP A 32 -28.71 -5.49 4.76
N ALA A 33 -27.62 -4.95 5.30
CA ALA A 33 -27.45 -3.51 5.43
C ALA A 33 -27.54 -2.84 4.05
N LYS A 34 -28.38 -1.79 3.94
CA LYS A 34 -28.52 -0.95 2.74
C LYS A 34 -27.89 0.42 2.97
N GLY A 35 -27.39 1.03 1.90
CA GLY A 35 -26.78 2.35 1.94
C GLY A 35 -25.37 2.36 2.52
N MET A 36 -24.99 3.42 3.23
CA MET A 36 -23.62 3.64 3.72
C MET A 36 -23.08 2.51 4.61
N LEU A 37 -23.96 1.86 5.37
CA LEU A 37 -23.61 0.76 6.26
C LEU A 37 -23.16 -0.51 5.49
N GLN A 38 -23.56 -0.65 4.22
CA GLN A 38 -23.10 -1.74 3.34
C GLN A 38 -21.66 -1.53 2.88
N THR A 39 -21.26 -0.28 2.63
CA THR A 39 -19.93 0.06 2.09
C THR A 39 -18.87 0.22 3.19
N LEU A 40 -19.29 0.54 4.41
CA LEU A 40 -18.39 0.79 5.55
C LEU A 40 -17.43 -0.36 5.85
N PRO A 41 -17.85 -1.65 5.89
CA PRO A 41 -16.94 -2.75 6.17
C PRO A 41 -15.82 -2.86 5.13
N PHE A 42 -16.11 -2.63 3.85
CA PHE A 42 -15.12 -2.71 2.78
C PHE A 42 -14.08 -1.57 2.87
N ILE A 43 -14.50 -0.37 3.26
CA ILE A 43 -13.60 0.76 3.51
C ILE A 43 -12.68 0.44 4.70
N LEU A 44 -13.25 -0.10 5.78
CA LEU A 44 -12.47 -0.51 6.96
C LEU A 44 -11.44 -1.61 6.62
N ILE A 45 -11.79 -2.56 5.76
CA ILE A 45 -10.85 -3.57 5.24
C ILE A 45 -9.72 -2.91 4.45
N GLY A 46 -10.05 -1.98 3.55
CA GLY A 46 -9.05 -1.26 2.75
C GLY A 46 -8.05 -0.49 3.61
N ILE A 47 -8.55 0.30 4.57
CA ILE A 47 -7.70 1.08 5.48
C ILE A 47 -6.90 0.14 6.41
N GLY A 48 -7.56 -0.85 7.00
CA GLY A 48 -6.94 -1.79 7.92
C GLY A 48 -5.80 -2.57 7.26
N SER A 49 -6.01 -3.12 6.07
CA SER A 49 -4.99 -3.87 5.34
C SER A 49 -3.79 -3.00 4.93
N GLY A 50 -4.02 -1.75 4.49
CA GLY A 50 -2.95 -0.82 4.12
C GLY A 50 -2.04 -0.44 5.28
N ILE A 51 -2.62 -0.15 6.45
CA ILE A 51 -1.86 0.12 7.68
C ILE A 51 -1.10 -1.14 8.12
N LEU A 52 -1.76 -2.30 8.10
CA LEU A 52 -1.20 -3.56 8.56
C LEU A 52 0.04 -3.98 7.74
N GLY A 53 -0.06 -3.96 6.42
CA GLY A 53 1.04 -4.37 5.53
C GLY A 53 2.30 -3.54 5.73
N THR A 54 2.16 -2.23 5.80
CA THR A 54 3.31 -1.30 5.96
C THR A 54 3.99 -1.50 7.32
N ASN A 55 3.20 -1.60 8.40
CA ASN A 55 3.76 -1.68 9.74
C ASN A 55 4.39 -3.04 10.05
N ILE A 56 3.83 -4.15 9.53
CA ILE A 56 4.45 -5.48 9.67
C ILE A 56 5.82 -5.50 9.00
N GLY A 57 5.95 -4.98 7.79
CA GLY A 57 7.24 -4.93 7.08
C GLY A 57 8.33 -4.22 7.89
N ILE A 58 7.99 -3.09 8.52
CA ILE A 58 8.92 -2.33 9.37
C ILE A 58 9.30 -3.14 10.63
N VAL A 59 8.34 -3.76 11.30
CA VAL A 59 8.61 -4.55 12.52
C VAL A 59 9.49 -5.76 12.22
N VAL A 60 9.22 -6.48 11.13
CA VAL A 60 10.03 -7.62 10.68
C VAL A 60 11.45 -7.17 10.36
N GLN A 61 11.62 -6.10 9.59
CA GLN A 61 12.94 -5.55 9.27
C GLN A 61 13.72 -5.16 10.54
N GLN A 62 13.06 -4.52 11.49
CA GLN A 62 13.67 -4.14 12.77
C GLN A 62 14.04 -5.36 13.62
N HIS A 63 13.24 -6.42 13.60
CA HIS A 63 13.55 -7.68 14.28
C HIS A 63 14.81 -8.34 13.70
N ILE A 64 14.92 -8.40 12.37
CA ILE A 64 16.10 -8.90 11.66
C ILE A 64 17.35 -8.07 12.06
N PHE A 65 17.23 -6.74 12.09
CA PHE A 65 18.32 -5.85 12.47
C PHE A 65 18.71 -5.91 13.95
N LYS A 66 17.79 -6.30 14.84
CA LYS A 66 18.11 -6.57 16.25
C LYS A 66 18.88 -7.87 16.42
N LYS A 67 18.46 -8.93 15.71
CA LYS A 67 19.10 -10.26 15.78
C LYS A 67 20.48 -10.27 15.12
N ASN A 68 20.64 -9.50 14.04
CA ASN A 68 21.88 -9.43 13.26
C ASN A 68 22.36 -7.97 13.05
N PRO A 69 23.15 -7.41 13.98
CA PRO A 69 23.68 -6.05 13.85
C PRO A 69 24.54 -5.84 12.61
N ASN A 70 25.26 -6.88 12.16
CA ASN A 70 26.05 -6.86 10.93
C ASN A 70 25.17 -6.70 9.68
N ALA A 71 23.99 -7.33 9.66
CA ALA A 71 23.02 -7.15 8.57
C ALA A 71 22.48 -5.71 8.54
N HIS A 72 22.28 -5.08 9.70
CA HIS A 72 21.87 -3.68 9.77
C HIS A 72 22.93 -2.72 9.21
N LYS A 73 24.21 -2.95 9.51
CA LYS A 73 25.31 -2.13 8.99
C LYS A 73 25.42 -2.28 7.46
N LYS A 74 25.39 -3.51 6.95
CA LYS A 74 25.41 -3.76 5.49
C LYS A 74 24.23 -3.12 4.78
N PHE A 75 23.01 -3.32 5.31
CA PHE A 75 21.80 -2.72 4.75
C PHE A 75 21.89 -1.20 4.66
N LYS A 76 22.40 -0.52 5.69
CA LYS A 76 22.58 0.94 5.65
C LYS A 76 23.59 1.39 4.60
N ILE A 77 24.67 0.64 4.40
CA ILE A 77 25.66 0.97 3.36
C ILE A 77 25.02 0.77 1.99
N GLU A 78 24.38 -0.36 1.77
CA GLU A 78 23.71 -0.70 0.52
C GLU A 78 22.55 0.25 0.18
N GLU A 79 21.79 0.71 1.18
CA GLU A 79 20.67 1.65 1.00
C GLU A 79 21.13 3.03 0.55
N ASN A 80 22.33 3.47 0.95
CA ASN A 80 22.88 4.78 0.60
C ASN A 80 23.87 4.73 -0.57
N ASP A 81 24.14 3.54 -1.12
CA ASP A 81 25.00 3.39 -2.29
C ASP A 81 24.26 3.89 -3.54
N GLU A 82 24.88 4.83 -4.27
CA GLU A 82 24.31 5.45 -5.47
C GLU A 82 23.87 4.41 -6.52
N ARG A 83 24.65 3.33 -6.70
CA ARG A 83 24.34 2.27 -7.67
C ARG A 83 23.08 1.52 -7.26
N ASN A 84 22.95 1.19 -5.98
CA ASN A 84 21.78 0.50 -5.47
C ASN A 84 20.55 1.40 -5.48
N ILE A 85 20.71 2.70 -5.23
CA ILE A 85 19.62 3.68 -5.36
C ILE A 85 19.11 3.70 -6.80
N GLN A 86 20.01 3.78 -7.79
CA GLN A 86 19.65 3.76 -9.20
C GLN A 86 18.94 2.45 -9.60
N LEU A 87 19.48 1.30 -9.18
CA LEU A 87 18.86 -0.01 -9.45
C LEU A 87 17.47 -0.12 -8.83
N ASN A 88 17.32 0.35 -7.60
CA ASN A 88 16.03 0.35 -6.89
C ASN A 88 15.02 1.27 -7.59
N GLN A 89 15.42 2.49 -7.97
CA GLN A 89 14.56 3.41 -8.72
C GLN A 89 14.15 2.82 -10.07
N TYR A 90 15.08 2.20 -10.80
CA TYR A 90 14.80 1.53 -12.06
C TYR A 90 13.80 0.37 -11.87
N SER A 91 13.99 -0.46 -10.84
CA SER A 91 13.08 -1.56 -10.53
C SER A 91 11.66 -1.06 -10.20
N LYS A 92 11.55 0.05 -9.47
CA LYS A 92 10.26 0.70 -9.14
C LYS A 92 9.59 1.26 -10.39
N ALA A 93 10.35 1.85 -11.32
CA ALA A 93 9.80 2.32 -12.59
C ALA A 93 9.25 1.16 -13.43
N LYS A 94 9.97 0.04 -13.53
CA LYS A 94 9.47 -1.16 -14.22
C LYS A 94 8.25 -1.79 -13.53
N ALA A 95 8.21 -1.79 -12.20
CA ALA A 95 7.04 -2.23 -11.45
C ALA A 95 5.83 -1.33 -11.71
N TYR A 96 6.02 -0.01 -11.85
CA TYR A 96 4.97 0.93 -12.21
C TYR A 96 4.41 0.61 -13.61
N ASP A 97 5.27 0.42 -14.61
CA ASP A 97 4.85 0.08 -15.98
C ASP A 97 3.97 -1.18 -15.98
N ALA A 98 4.40 -2.23 -15.26
CA ALA A 98 3.61 -3.46 -15.09
C ALA A 98 2.28 -3.21 -14.36
N THR A 99 2.28 -2.36 -13.33
CA THR A 99 1.08 -2.03 -12.54
C THR A 99 0.02 -1.32 -13.38
N ILE A 100 0.42 -0.48 -14.33
CA ILE A 100 -0.50 0.16 -15.28
C ILE A 100 -1.22 -0.89 -16.12
N TYR A 101 -0.50 -1.87 -16.69
CA TYR A 101 -1.12 -2.97 -17.43
C TYR A 101 -2.05 -3.82 -16.55
N LEU A 102 -1.64 -4.13 -15.32
CA LEU A 102 -2.47 -4.88 -14.38
C LEU A 102 -3.76 -4.14 -14.03
N TYR A 103 -3.70 -2.84 -13.80
CA TYR A 103 -4.89 -2.02 -13.57
C TYR A 103 -5.82 -2.01 -14.79
N SER A 104 -5.27 -1.86 -16.01
CA SER A 104 -6.06 -1.92 -17.25
C SER A 104 -6.76 -3.26 -17.41
N ALA A 105 -6.06 -4.37 -17.18
CA ALA A 105 -6.64 -5.72 -17.26
C ALA A 105 -7.75 -5.92 -16.21
N LEU A 106 -7.53 -5.46 -14.98
CA LEU A 106 -8.52 -5.58 -13.90
C LEU A 106 -9.77 -4.74 -14.16
N MET A 107 -9.60 -3.51 -14.68
CA MET A 107 -10.72 -2.66 -15.08
C MET A 107 -11.53 -3.30 -16.21
N LEU A 108 -10.86 -3.85 -17.23
CA LEU A 108 -11.51 -4.57 -18.32
C LEU A 108 -12.31 -5.76 -17.79
N TYR A 109 -11.71 -6.55 -16.91
CA TYR A 109 -12.38 -7.69 -16.28
C TYR A 109 -13.65 -7.26 -15.54
N PHE A 110 -13.58 -6.21 -14.70
CA PHE A 110 -14.76 -5.71 -13.99
C PHE A 110 -15.83 -5.13 -14.91
N ALA A 111 -15.43 -4.50 -16.01
CA ALA A 111 -16.37 -4.04 -17.03
C ALA A 111 -17.08 -5.21 -17.72
N LEU A 112 -16.36 -6.28 -18.06
CA LEU A 112 -16.90 -7.46 -18.73
C LEU A 112 -17.91 -8.24 -17.87
N ILE A 113 -17.67 -8.36 -16.57
CA ILE A 113 -18.60 -9.04 -15.65
C ILE A 113 -19.81 -8.16 -15.26
N GLY A 114 -19.93 -6.96 -15.82
CA GLY A 114 -21.02 -6.03 -15.50
C GLY A 114 -20.97 -5.52 -14.05
N ALA A 115 -19.78 -5.34 -13.48
CA ALA A 115 -19.64 -4.84 -12.12
C ALA A 115 -20.29 -3.45 -11.98
N LYS A 116 -20.86 -3.18 -10.79
CA LYS A 116 -21.49 -1.89 -10.50
C LYS A 116 -20.48 -0.74 -10.69
N LEU A 117 -20.90 0.34 -11.34
CA LEU A 117 -20.06 1.53 -11.57
C LEU A 117 -19.40 2.08 -10.31
N ILE A 118 -20.04 1.93 -9.14
CA ILE A 118 -19.48 2.38 -7.86
C ILE A 118 -18.19 1.65 -7.46
N LEU A 119 -17.95 0.44 -7.99
CA LEU A 119 -16.71 -0.32 -7.80
C LEU A 119 -15.66 0.04 -8.85
N LEU A 120 -16.11 0.31 -10.08
CA LEU A 120 -15.21 0.62 -11.21
C LEU A 120 -14.64 2.04 -11.12
N LEU A 121 -15.44 3.02 -10.67
CA LEU A 121 -15.07 4.43 -10.67
C LEU A 121 -13.87 4.76 -9.74
N PRO A 122 -13.79 4.25 -8.50
CA PRO A 122 -12.61 4.45 -7.65
C PRO A 122 -11.36 3.80 -8.24
N LEU A 123 -11.51 2.64 -8.90
CA LEU A 123 -10.40 1.94 -9.55
C LEU A 123 -9.81 2.75 -10.72
N VAL A 124 -10.69 3.29 -11.58
CA VAL A 124 -10.30 4.23 -12.65
C VAL A 124 -9.65 5.49 -12.06
N GLY A 125 -10.19 6.01 -10.96
CA GLY A 125 -9.63 7.17 -10.25
C GLY A 125 -8.18 6.94 -9.78
N CYS A 126 -7.92 5.83 -9.10
CA CYS A 126 -6.58 5.44 -8.66
C CYS A 126 -5.60 5.29 -9.84
N TYR A 127 -6.06 4.73 -10.96
CA TYR A 127 -5.27 4.61 -12.18
C TYR A 127 -4.87 5.97 -12.75
N LEU A 128 -5.83 6.89 -12.92
CA LEU A 128 -5.57 8.23 -13.44
C LEU A 128 -4.67 9.05 -12.51
N ILE A 129 -4.93 9.01 -11.20
CA ILE A 129 -4.10 9.69 -10.19
C ILE A 129 -2.65 9.18 -10.28
N SER A 130 -2.45 7.88 -10.43
CA SER A 130 -1.12 7.28 -10.57
C SER A 130 -0.39 7.78 -11.83
N ILE A 131 -1.11 8.05 -12.92
CA ILE A 131 -0.54 8.66 -14.14
C ILE A 131 -0.18 10.13 -13.91
N VAL A 132 -1.08 10.90 -13.28
CA VAL A 132 -0.84 12.32 -12.97
C VAL A 132 0.37 12.49 -12.05
N ILE A 133 0.49 11.66 -11.00
CA ILE A 133 1.65 11.68 -10.09
C ILE A 133 2.94 11.40 -10.87
N ARG A 134 2.95 10.41 -11.76
CA ARG A 134 4.12 10.14 -12.61
C ARG A 134 4.45 11.34 -13.50
N MET A 135 3.46 11.92 -14.16
CA MET A 135 3.66 13.10 -15.03
C MET A 135 4.24 14.28 -14.25
N TYR A 136 3.72 14.55 -13.05
CA TYR A 136 4.22 15.59 -12.16
C TYR A 136 5.69 15.35 -11.81
N HIS A 137 6.06 14.14 -11.40
CA HIS A 137 7.44 13.81 -11.06
C HIS A 137 8.38 13.86 -12.27
N LEU A 138 7.92 13.41 -13.45
CA LEU A 138 8.69 13.52 -14.69
C LEU A 138 9.00 14.98 -15.03
N TYR A 139 7.99 15.84 -14.98
CA TYR A 139 8.17 17.28 -15.22
C TYR A 139 9.16 17.90 -14.22
N GLN A 140 9.04 17.57 -12.94
CA GLN A 140 9.97 18.07 -11.91
C GLN A 140 11.39 17.54 -12.10
N CYS A 141 11.57 16.31 -12.59
CA CYS A 141 12.87 15.77 -12.95
C CYS A 141 13.47 16.48 -14.16
N GLN A 142 12.67 16.75 -15.19
CA GLN A 142 13.10 17.50 -16.38
C GLN A 142 13.55 18.93 -16.03
N LYS A 143 12.86 19.62 -15.12
CA LYS A 143 13.24 20.97 -14.68
C LYS A 143 14.58 21.04 -13.93
N LYS A 144 15.02 19.92 -13.34
CA LYS A 144 16.27 19.85 -12.56
C LYS A 144 17.49 19.50 -13.43
N MET A 145 17.27 19.04 -14.65
CA MET A 145 18.31 18.83 -15.67
C MET A 145 18.52 20.13 -16.44
#